data_AF-A0AAW3V6S9-F1
#
_entry.id   AF-A0AAW3V6S9-F1
#
_cell.length_a   1.000
_cell.length_b   1.000
_cell.length_c   1.000
_cell.angle_alpha   90.00
_cell.angle_beta   90.00
_cell.angle_gamma   90.00
#
_symmetry.space_group_name_H-M   'P 1'
#
loop_
_entity.id
_entity.type
_entity.pdbx_description
1 polymer ?
#
loop_
_entity_poly.entity_id
_entity_poly.type
_entity_poly.pdbx_seq_one_letter_code
_entity_poly.pdbx_strand_id
1 'polypeptide(L)'
;MMLTSVATPEISTTRAPRAPRELHTPRRTHIVVPLVIIDVTVPGTSSANGRRTLHAALGDDLRLYVVTVDRQHERVTFRVEVTSRTLDDAIGLLAATLDRATLGRAQATVIRRPRVF
;
A
#
# COMPACT_ATOMS: atom_id res chain seq x y z
N MET A 1 30.95 83.32 -5.67
CA MET A 1 29.72 83.98 -5.18
C MET A 1 28.57 82.98 -5.26
N MET A 2 27.50 83.17 -4.49
CA MET A 2 26.24 82.38 -4.55
C MET A 2 25.41 82.74 -5.80
N LEU A 3 24.30 82.06 -6.19
CA LEU A 3 23.70 80.75 -5.81
C LEU A 3 23.86 79.80 -7.05
N THR A 4 23.22 78.64 -7.30
CA THR A 4 22.12 77.78 -6.77
C THR A 4 22.61 76.29 -6.77
N SER A 5 21.86 75.18 -6.69
CA SER A 5 20.41 74.86 -6.68
C SER A 5 20.14 73.48 -6.02
N VAL A 6 18.91 72.96 -6.11
CA VAL A 6 18.50 71.59 -5.73
C VAL A 6 17.91 70.84 -6.94
N ALA A 7 18.22 69.54 -7.06
CA ALA A 7 17.44 68.58 -7.86
C ALA A 7 17.69 67.14 -7.36
N THR A 8 16.85 66.65 -6.45
CA THR A 8 16.88 65.25 -5.98
C THR A 8 16.02 64.36 -6.89
N PRO A 9 16.52 63.21 -7.36
CA PRO A 9 15.68 62.09 -7.77
C PRO A 9 15.62 61.05 -6.63
N GLU A 10 14.62 61.17 -5.77
CA GLU A 10 14.16 60.06 -4.93
C GLU A 10 13.50 58.96 -5.81
N ILE A 11 13.18 57.82 -5.18
CA ILE A 11 12.35 56.73 -5.73
C ILE A 11 12.97 55.93 -6.90
N SER A 12 13.55 54.77 -6.57
CA SER A 12 13.07 53.51 -7.16
C SER A 12 13.45 52.29 -6.33
N THR A 13 12.53 51.94 -5.42
CA THR A 13 12.19 50.56 -5.04
C THR A 13 13.33 49.64 -4.58
N THR A 14 13.45 49.51 -3.26
CA THR A 14 14.18 48.41 -2.60
C THR A 14 13.86 47.07 -3.28
N ARG A 15 14.86 46.44 -3.89
CA ARG A 15 14.75 45.13 -4.54
C ARG A 15 14.51 44.06 -3.48
N ALA A 16 13.25 43.84 -3.13
CA ALA A 16 12.85 42.74 -2.27
C ALA A 16 13.44 41.43 -2.81
N PRO A 17 14.17 40.64 -2.00
CA PRO A 17 14.59 39.32 -2.43
C PRO A 17 13.32 38.51 -2.68
N ARG A 18 13.14 38.03 -3.91
CA ARG A 18 12.15 36.98 -4.16
C ARG A 18 12.61 35.77 -3.36
N ALA A 19 11.99 35.54 -2.21
CA ALA A 19 12.10 34.27 -1.52
C ALA A 19 11.89 33.15 -2.55
N PRO A 20 12.68 32.06 -2.54
CA PRO A 20 12.40 30.92 -3.39
C PRO A 20 10.94 30.53 -3.18
N ARG A 21 10.14 30.56 -4.25
CA ARG A 21 8.88 29.83 -4.25
C ARG A 21 9.26 28.37 -4.21
N GLU A 22 9.39 27.84 -2.99
CA GLU A 22 9.43 26.40 -2.78
C GLU A 22 8.19 25.84 -3.46
N LEU A 23 8.40 25.15 -4.58
CA LEU A 23 7.36 24.31 -5.14
C LEU A 23 7.07 23.26 -4.07
N HIS A 24 5.99 23.49 -3.33
CA HIS A 24 5.27 22.49 -2.55
C HIS A 24 4.67 21.47 -3.52
N THR A 25 5.57 20.75 -4.20
CA THR A 25 5.29 19.42 -4.73
C THR A 25 4.77 18.63 -3.54
N PRO A 26 3.52 18.13 -3.56
CA PRO A 26 2.98 17.39 -2.43
C PRO A 26 3.84 16.14 -2.26
N ARG A 27 4.69 16.17 -1.23
CA ARG A 27 5.73 15.18 -0.98
C ARG A 27 5.02 13.87 -0.69
N ARG A 28 4.80 13.04 -1.73
CA ARG A 28 3.98 11.81 -1.67
C ARG A 28 4.48 10.95 -0.52
N THR A 29 3.77 11.03 0.61
CA THR A 29 4.18 10.37 1.84
C THR A 29 3.80 8.91 1.71
N HIS A 30 4.78 8.08 1.37
CA HIS A 30 4.59 6.64 1.36
C HIS A 30 4.73 6.12 2.79
N ILE A 31 3.78 5.30 3.21
CA ILE A 31 3.90 4.48 4.43
C ILE A 31 4.57 3.16 4.07
N VAL A 32 5.45 2.71 4.95
CA VAL A 32 5.93 1.33 4.96
C VAL A 32 4.90 0.52 5.73
N VAL A 33 4.30 -0.48 5.09
CA VAL A 33 3.30 -1.37 5.72
C VAL A 33 3.77 -2.82 5.64
N PRO A 34 3.44 -3.67 6.64
CA PRO A 34 3.60 -5.12 6.53
C PRO A 34 2.86 -5.65 5.31
N LEU A 35 3.48 -6.61 4.61
CA LEU A 35 2.86 -7.46 3.61
C LEU A 35 3.19 -8.91 3.96
N VAL A 36 2.15 -9.72 4.14
CA VAL A 36 2.22 -11.16 4.32
C VAL A 36 1.80 -11.82 3.01
N ILE A 37 2.57 -12.79 2.54
CA ILE A 37 2.29 -13.56 1.33
C ILE A 37 2.29 -15.04 1.66
N ILE A 38 1.18 -15.73 1.43
CA ILE A 38 0.99 -17.16 1.73
C ILE A 38 0.37 -17.86 0.52
N ASP A 39 0.94 -19.00 0.13
CA ASP A 39 0.26 -19.91 -0.81
C ASP A 39 -0.71 -20.82 -0.03
N VAL A 40 -1.99 -20.81 -0.38
CA VAL A 40 -3.06 -21.54 0.33
C VAL A 40 -3.79 -22.48 -0.62
N THR A 41 -3.67 -23.79 -0.41
CA THR A 41 -4.40 -24.81 -1.18
C THR A 41 -5.65 -25.26 -0.42
N VAL A 42 -6.83 -25.04 -1.01
CA VAL A 42 -8.13 -25.41 -0.43
C VAL A 42 -8.74 -26.56 -1.25
N PRO A 43 -9.04 -27.72 -0.65
CA PRO A 43 -9.73 -28.84 -1.30
C PRO A 43 -11.26 -28.68 -1.26
N GLY A 44 -11.96 -29.36 -2.17
CA GLY A 44 -13.43 -29.44 -2.20
C GLY A 44 -14.13 -28.09 -2.46
N THR A 45 -13.45 -27.12 -3.08
CA THR A 45 -14.02 -25.79 -3.34
C THR A 45 -13.80 -25.32 -4.78
N SER A 46 -14.80 -24.63 -5.32
CA SER A 46 -14.58 -23.79 -6.50
C SER A 46 -13.69 -22.59 -6.18
N SER A 47 -13.02 -22.03 -7.20
CA SER A 47 -12.19 -20.83 -7.04
C SER A 47 -13.02 -19.62 -6.59
N ALA A 48 -14.27 -19.49 -7.05
CA ALA A 48 -15.18 -18.42 -6.65
C ALA A 48 -15.58 -18.53 -5.17
N ASN A 49 -15.85 -19.74 -4.67
CA ASN A 49 -16.19 -19.96 -3.27
C ASN A 49 -14.96 -19.76 -2.36
N GLY A 50 -13.80 -20.32 -2.73
CA GLY A 50 -12.55 -20.11 -1.98
C GLY A 50 -12.16 -18.63 -1.88
N ARG A 51 -12.38 -17.83 -2.94
CA ARG A 51 -12.23 -16.37 -2.86
C ARG A 51 -13.15 -15.73 -1.82
N ARG A 52 -14.43 -16.12 -1.77
CA ARG A 52 -15.39 -15.57 -0.79
C ARG A 52 -14.96 -15.89 0.64
N THR A 53 -14.59 -17.13 0.92
CA THR A 53 -14.12 -17.54 2.26
C THR A 53 -12.83 -16.81 2.66
N LEU A 54 -11.87 -16.66 1.74
CA LEU A 54 -10.62 -15.94 2.02
C LEU A 54 -10.83 -14.44 2.27
N HIS A 55 -11.74 -13.78 1.53
CA HIS A 55 -12.13 -12.39 1.84
C HIS A 55 -12.87 -12.29 3.19
N ALA A 56 -13.75 -13.24 3.52
CA ALA A 56 -14.42 -13.27 4.83
C ALA A 56 -13.45 -13.49 6.01
N ALA A 57 -12.41 -14.30 5.82
CA ALA A 57 -11.40 -14.60 6.84
C ALA A 57 -10.43 -13.43 7.10
N LEU A 58 -10.02 -12.72 6.04
CA LEU A 58 -8.88 -11.78 6.10
C LEU A 58 -9.29 -10.30 5.91
N GLY A 59 -10.48 -10.04 5.38
CA GLY A 59 -11.01 -8.70 5.07
C GLY A 59 -10.67 -8.23 3.65
N ASP A 60 -10.90 -6.93 3.41
CA ASP A 60 -10.78 -6.31 2.08
C ASP A 60 -9.36 -5.85 1.71
N ASP A 61 -8.45 -5.70 2.69
CA ASP A 61 -7.05 -5.27 2.46
C ASP A 61 -6.16 -6.46 2.01
N LEU A 62 -6.73 -7.23 1.08
CA LEU A 62 -6.34 -8.56 0.61
C LEU A 62 -6.29 -8.58 -0.93
N ARG A 63 -5.28 -9.24 -1.49
CA ARG A 63 -5.24 -9.65 -2.90
C ARG A 63 -5.19 -11.17 -3.01
N LEU A 64 -5.99 -11.70 -3.93
CA LEU A 64 -6.10 -13.13 -4.22
C LEU A 64 -5.84 -13.38 -5.70
N TYR A 65 -4.81 -14.16 -5.98
CA TYR A 65 -4.52 -14.69 -7.32
C TYR A 65 -4.70 -16.21 -7.31
N VAL A 66 -5.30 -16.78 -8.35
CA VAL A 66 -5.40 -18.25 -8.49
C VAL A 66 -4.12 -18.73 -9.15
N VAL A 67 -3.36 -19.57 -8.46
CA VAL A 67 -2.08 -20.14 -8.94
C VAL A 67 -2.33 -21.43 -9.71
N THR A 68 -3.26 -22.26 -9.23
CA THR A 68 -3.58 -23.57 -9.85
C THR A 68 -5.02 -23.97 -9.52
N VAL A 69 -5.68 -24.63 -10.48
CA VAL A 69 -6.97 -25.32 -10.29
C VAL A 69 -6.80 -26.76 -10.75
N ASP A 70 -6.69 -27.67 -9.79
CA ASP A 70 -6.72 -29.11 -10.04
C ASP A 70 -8.18 -29.58 -10.01
N ARG A 71 -8.70 -29.97 -11.18
CA ARG A 71 -10.06 -30.48 -11.35
C ARG A 71 -10.19 -31.99 -11.12
N GLN A 72 -9.08 -32.73 -11.02
CA GLN A 72 -9.10 -34.17 -10.76
C GLN A 72 -9.19 -34.47 -9.27
N HIS A 73 -8.58 -33.62 -8.43
CA HIS A 73 -8.60 -33.74 -6.97
C HIS A 73 -9.40 -32.62 -6.27
N GLU A 74 -10.14 -31.82 -7.04
CA GLU A 74 -10.96 -30.67 -6.59
C GLU A 74 -10.21 -29.68 -5.68
N ARG A 75 -9.00 -29.27 -6.07
CA ARG A 75 -8.14 -28.37 -5.28
C ARG A 75 -7.88 -27.06 -6.00
N VAL A 76 -7.95 -25.95 -5.26
CA VAL A 76 -7.56 -24.62 -5.75
C VAL A 76 -6.44 -24.07 -4.88
N THR A 77 -5.33 -23.68 -5.50
CA THR A 77 -4.22 -23.00 -4.84
C THR A 77 -4.30 -21.51 -5.10
N PHE A 78 -4.34 -20.71 -4.04
CA PHE A 78 -4.38 -19.25 -4.07
C PHE A 78 -3.05 -18.66 -3.59
N ARG A 79 -2.56 -17.63 -4.27
CA ARG A 79 -1.58 -16.69 -3.74
C ARG A 79 -2.36 -15.65 -2.95
N VAL A 80 -2.14 -15.61 -1.65
CA VAL A 80 -2.82 -14.71 -0.70
C VAL A 80 -1.84 -13.63 -0.29
N GLU A 81 -2.11 -12.37 -0.64
CA GLU A 81 -1.30 -11.20 -0.26
C GLU A 81 -2.13 -10.31 0.67
N VAL A 82 -1.73 -10.19 1.94
CA VAL A 82 -2.44 -9.41 2.96
C VAL A 82 -1.56 -8.29 3.47
N THR A 83 -2.03 -7.05 3.43
CA THR A 83 -1.33 -5.93 4.07
C THR A 83 -1.80 -5.69 5.50
N SER A 84 -0.97 -5.01 6.30
CA SER A 84 -1.36 -4.50 7.62
C SER A 84 -1.66 -5.57 8.69
N ARG A 85 -1.18 -6.81 8.51
CA ARG A 85 -1.22 -7.92 9.50
C ARG A 85 0.17 -8.52 9.72
N THR A 86 0.39 -9.21 10.83
CA THR A 86 1.55 -10.09 11.00
C THR A 86 1.33 -11.43 10.29
N LEU A 87 2.41 -12.22 10.13
CA LEU A 87 2.31 -13.56 9.56
C LEU A 87 1.48 -14.49 10.47
N ASP A 88 1.67 -14.39 11.79
CA ASP A 88 1.00 -15.23 12.77
C ASP A 88 -0.50 -14.92 12.85
N ASP A 89 -0.90 -13.64 12.76
CA ASP A 89 -2.32 -13.24 12.63
C ASP A 89 -2.96 -13.87 11.38
N ALA A 90 -2.26 -13.84 10.24
CA ALA A 90 -2.77 -14.35 8.99
C ALA A 90 -2.89 -15.88 9.01
N ILE A 91 -1.91 -16.59 9.59
CA ILE A 91 -1.96 -18.04 9.81
C ILE A 91 -3.12 -18.39 10.75
N GLY A 92 -3.28 -17.65 11.87
CA GLY A 92 -4.36 -17.88 12.83
C GLY A 92 -5.75 -17.72 12.23
N LEU A 93 -5.98 -16.64 11.47
CA LEU A 93 -7.25 -16.40 10.77
C LEU A 93 -7.53 -17.45 9.69
N LEU A 94 -6.52 -17.87 8.92
CA LEU A 94 -6.66 -18.94 7.94
C LEU A 94 -7.00 -20.28 8.61
N ALA A 95 -6.28 -20.66 9.66
CA ALA A 95 -6.52 -21.90 10.41
C ALA A 95 -7.89 -21.92 11.09
N ALA A 96 -8.38 -20.78 11.59
CA ALA A 96 -9.69 -20.65 12.21
C ALA A 96 -10.88 -20.63 11.22
N THR A 97 -10.63 -20.43 9.92
CA THR A 97 -11.70 -20.31 8.90
C THR A 97 -11.66 -21.41 7.82
N LEU A 98 -10.59 -22.22 7.76
CA LEU A 98 -10.37 -23.19 6.68
C LEU A 98 -9.96 -24.57 7.22
N ASP A 99 -10.93 -25.32 7.76
CA ASP A 99 -10.79 -26.66 8.39
C ASP A 99 -9.87 -27.68 7.68
N ARG A 100 -9.68 -27.53 6.36
CA ARG A 100 -8.96 -28.50 5.50
C ARG A 100 -7.97 -27.85 4.53
N ALA A 101 -7.61 -26.58 4.71
CA ALA A 101 -6.63 -25.92 3.84
C ALA A 101 -5.19 -26.34 4.20
N THR A 102 -4.35 -26.48 3.17
CA THR A 102 -2.89 -26.60 3.33
C THR A 102 -2.27 -25.21 3.16
N LEU A 103 -1.53 -24.76 4.17
CA LEU A 103 -0.67 -23.58 4.08
C LEU A 103 0.68 -24.01 3.50
N GLY A 104 1.04 -23.44 2.35
CA GLY A 104 2.28 -23.68 1.63
C GLY A 104 3.36 -22.67 1.99
N ARG A 105 4.06 -22.14 0.99
CA ARG A 105 5.12 -21.14 1.20
C ARG A 105 4.54 -19.85 1.78
N ALA A 106 4.99 -19.49 2.97
CA ALA A 106 4.72 -18.21 3.61
C ALA A 106 5.94 -17.28 3.54
N GLN A 107 5.70 -15.97 3.51
CA GLN A 107 6.73 -14.93 3.57
C GLN A 107 6.15 -13.64 4.18
N ALA A 108 6.81 -13.12 5.21
CA ALA A 108 6.61 -11.74 5.67
C ALA A 108 7.58 -10.79 4.95
N THR A 109 7.12 -9.59 4.61
CA THR A 109 7.93 -8.51 4.04
C THR A 109 7.28 -7.16 4.34
N VAL A 110 7.83 -6.06 3.83
CA VAL A 110 7.22 -4.72 3.90
C VAL A 110 7.17 -4.06 2.53
N ILE A 111 6.12 -3.29 2.27
CA ILE A 111 5.95 -2.54 1.02
C ILE A 111 5.71 -1.05 1.28
N ARG A 112 6.05 -0.22 0.29
CA ARG A 112 5.74 1.22 0.30
C ARG A 112 4.41 1.47 -0.39
N ARG A 113 3.34 1.73 0.38
CA ARG A 113 2.02 2.14 -0.11
C ARG A 113 1.91 3.68 0.00
N PRO A 114 1.31 4.41 -0.96
CA PRO A 114 0.99 5.82 -0.75
C PRO A 114 0.07 5.99 0.47
N ARG A 115 0.23 7.06 1.26
CA ARG A 115 -0.82 7.47 2.19
C ARG A 115 -2.05 7.88 1.39
N VAL A 116 -3.15 7.18 1.64
CA VAL A 116 -4.51 7.65 1.37
C VAL A 116 -5.00 8.28 2.67
N PHE A 117 -5.68 9.42 2.57
CA PHE A 117 -6.32 10.14 3.66
C PHE A 117 -7.83 10.07 3.47
#